data_AF-A0A0P0A365-F1
#
_entry.id   AF-A0A0P0A365-F1
#
_cell.length_a   1.000
_cell.length_b   1.000
_cell.length_c   1.000
_cell.angle_alpha   90.00
_cell.angle_beta   90.00
_cell.angle_gamma   90.00
#
_symmetry.space_group_name_H-M   'P 1'
#
loop_
_entity.id
_entity.type
_entity.pdbx_description
1 polymer ?
#
loop_
_entity_poly.entity_id
_entity_poly.type
_entity_poly.pdbx_seq_one_letter_code
_entity_poly.pdbx_strand_id
1 'polypeptide(L)' 'MPTAEVCRRHGLSPASFYKFKAKYGGMNISDTHRLKSLEDENVKLKRLLADTMLDNVVLKDLLGKN' A
#
# COMPACT_ATOMS: atom_id res chain seq x y z
N MET A 1 -26.50 -4.17 -10.55
CA MET A 1 -27.11 -3.61 -9.32
C MET A 1 -27.35 -2.11 -9.54
N PRO A 2 -28.60 -1.62 -9.46
CA PRO A 2 -28.92 -0.20 -9.56
C PRO A 2 -28.22 0.63 -8.46
N THR A 3 -27.79 1.86 -8.76
CA THR A 3 -27.11 2.75 -7.78
C THR A 3 -27.89 2.89 -6.48
N ALA A 4 -29.22 3.00 -6.53
CA ALA A 4 -30.08 3.09 -5.36
C ALA A 4 -29.97 1.86 -4.44
N GLU A 5 -29.79 0.67 -5.01
CA GLU A 5 -29.61 -0.57 -4.25
C GLU A 5 -28.23 -0.61 -3.58
N VAL A 6 -27.17 -0.21 -4.29
CA VAL A 6 -25.82 -0.06 -3.71
C VAL A 6 -25.84 0.93 -2.55
N CYS A 7 -26.47 2.09 -2.76
CA CYS A 7 -26.61 3.14 -1.76
C CYS A 7 -27.31 2.62 -0.50
N ARG A 8 -28.45 1.93 -0.65
CA ARG A 8 -29.20 1.34 0.46
C ARG A 8 -28.40 0.27 1.20
N ARG A 9 -27.72 -0.61 0.47
CA ARG A 9 -26.93 -1.71 1.05
C ARG A 9 -25.73 -1.21 1.87
N HIS A 10 -25.08 -0.14 1.42
CA HIS A 10 -23.86 0.38 2.02
C HIS A 10 -24.07 1.64 2.87
N GLY A 11 -25.32 2.05 3.13
CA GLY A 11 -25.63 3.27 3.89
C GLY A 11 -25.09 4.55 3.25
N LEU A 12 -24.97 4.58 1.93
CA LEU A 12 -24.46 5.72 1.18
C LEU A 12 -25.61 6.56 0.63
N SER A 13 -25.44 7.88 0.64
CA SER A 13 -26.27 8.74 -0.19
C SER A 13 -25.87 8.60 -1.67
N PRO A 14 -26.78 8.81 -2.64
CA PRO A 14 -26.43 8.84 -4.05
C PRO A 14 -25.33 9.87 -4.36
N ALA A 15 -25.36 11.03 -3.70
CA ALA A 15 -24.32 12.06 -3.83
C ALA A 15 -22.93 11.56 -3.37
N SER A 16 -22.87 10.90 -2.22
CA SER A 16 -21.63 10.28 -1.71
C SER A 16 -21.12 9.19 -2.65
N PHE A 17 -22.02 8.36 -3.19
CA PHE A 17 -21.66 7.32 -4.14
C PHE A 17 -21.00 7.90 -5.40
N TYR A 18 -21.62 8.91 -6.03
CA TYR A 18 -21.03 9.52 -7.23
C TYR A 18 -19.74 10.28 -6.95
N LYS A 19 -19.60 10.90 -5.76
CA LYS A 19 -18.33 11.50 -5.31
C LYS A 19 -17.22 10.46 -5.24
N PHE A 20 -17.48 9.29 -4.65
CA PHE A 20 -16.50 8.20 -4.61
C PHE A 20 -16.26 7.57 -5.98
N LYS A 21 -17.31 7.42 -6.81
CA LYS A 21 -17.16 6.93 -8.18
C LYS A 21 -16.32 7.87 -9.04
N ALA A 22 -16.44 9.18 -8.89
CA ALA A 22 -15.60 10.14 -9.60
C ALA A 22 -14.13 10.08 -9.12
N LYS A 23 -13.92 9.89 -7.81
CA LYS A 23 -12.58 9.83 -7.22
C LYS A 23 -11.85 8.51 -7.47
N TYR A 24 -12.57 7.39 -7.43
CA TYR A 24 -12.00 6.04 -7.40
C TYR A 24 -12.48 5.14 -8.54
N GLY A 25 -13.58 5.47 -9.23
CA GLY A 25 -14.19 4.64 -10.26
C GLY A 25 -13.42 4.59 -11.58
N GLY A 26 -12.40 5.42 -11.75
CA GLY A 26 -11.42 5.34 -12.85
C GLY A 26 -10.11 4.65 -12.49
N MET A 27 -9.93 4.22 -11.23
CA MET A 27 -8.76 3.44 -10.82
C MET A 27 -8.90 2.05 -11.42
N ASN A 28 -8.06 1.71 -12.39
CA ASN A 28 -8.14 0.42 -13.05
C ASN A 28 -7.69 -0.67 -12.07
N ILE A 29 -8.21 -1.88 -12.25
CA ILE A 29 -7.77 -3.08 -11.51
C ILE A 29 -6.24 -3.25 -11.65
N SER A 30 -5.67 -2.86 -12.80
CA SER A 30 -4.22 -2.84 -13.00
C SER A 30 -3.47 -1.90 -12.04
N ASP A 31 -4.03 -0.75 -11.72
CA ASP A 31 -3.38 0.26 -10.86
C ASP A 31 -3.42 -0.19 -9.39
N THR A 32 -4.51 -0.83 -8.98
CA THR A 32 -4.62 -1.45 -7.65
C THR A 32 -3.69 -2.64 -7.49
N HIS A 33 -3.55 -3.49 -8.53
CA HIS A 33 -2.55 -4.56 -8.52
C HIS A 33 -1.12 -4.02 -8.45
N ARG A 34 -0.80 -2.99 -9.24
CA ARG A 34 0.52 -2.35 -9.23
C ARG A 34 0.82 -1.73 -7.86
N LEU A 35 -0.14 -1.06 -7.23
CA LEU A 35 0.03 -0.50 -5.89
C LEU A 35 0.37 -1.59 -4.88
N LYS A 36 -0.37 -2.71 -4.88
CA LYS A 36 -0.11 -3.85 -3.98
C LYS A 36 1.29 -4.44 -4.20
N SER A 37 1.69 -4.65 -5.46
CA SER A 37 3.04 -5.15 -5.76
C SER A 37 4.14 -4.22 -5.26
N LEU A 38 3.95 -2.89 -5.39
CA LEU A 38 4.89 -1.91 -4.87
C LEU A 38 4.94 -1.91 -3.33
N GLU A 39 3.80 -2.09 -2.67
CA GLU A 39 3.74 -2.21 -1.21
C GLU A 39 4.50 -3.46 -0.72
N ASP A 40 4.27 -4.61 -1.35
CA ASP A 40 4.96 -5.88 -1.03
C ASP A 40 6.49 -5.76 -1.23
N GLU A 41 6.91 -5.16 -2.34
CA GLU A 41 8.33 -4.93 -2.63
C GLU A 41 8.96 -3.95 -1.63
N ASN A 42 8.26 -2.88 -1.25
CA ASN A 42 8.75 -1.93 -0.26
C ASN A 42 8.95 -2.59 1.11
N VAL A 43 8.03 -3.47 1.53
CA VAL A 43 8.19 -4.25 2.77
C VAL A 43 9.43 -5.15 2.69
N LYS A 44 9.64 -5.84 1.57
CA LYS A 44 10.82 -6.68 1.36
C LYS A 44 12.11 -5.87 1.40
N LEU A 45 12.16 -4.74 0.70
CA LEU A 45 13.32 -3.86 0.65
C LEU A 45 13.67 -3.28 2.03
N LYS A 46 12.67 -2.87 2.82
CA LYS A 46 12.89 -2.39 4.19
C LYS A 46 13.50 -3.44 5.10
N ARG A 47 13.06 -4.71 4.98
CA ARG A 47 13.65 -5.82 5.75
C ARG A 47 15.11 -6.05 5.36
N LEU A 48 15.39 -6.18 4.06
CA LEU A 48 16.76 -6.36 3.57
C LEU A 48 17.69 -5.22 3.98
N LEU A 49 17.20 -3.98 3.94
CA LEU A 49 17.95 -2.82 4.38
C LEU A 49 18.25 -2.89 5.88
N ALA A 50 17.27 -3.23 6.71
CA ALA A 50 17.45 -3.37 8.16
C ALA A 50 18.50 -4.45 8.49
N ASP A 51 18.42 -5.62 7.84
CA ASP A 51 19.37 -6.72 8.02
C ASP A 51 20.79 -6.27 7.63
N THR A 52 20.93 -5.63 6.45
CA THR A 52 22.22 -5.11 5.97
C THR A 52 22.80 -4.04 6.89
N MET A 53 21.95 -3.15 7.42
CA MET A 53 22.37 -2.12 8.37
C MET A 53 22.85 -2.73 9.68
N LEU A 54 22.18 -3.78 10.16
CA LEU A 54 22.60 -4.51 11.37
C LEU A 54 23.97 -5.16 11.17
N ASP A 55 24.18 -5.87 10.05
CA ASP A 55 25.46 -6.47 9.71
C ASP A 55 26.57 -5.41 9.61
N ASN A 56 26.28 -4.26 9.02
CA ASN A 56 27.24 -3.16 8.91
C ASN A 56 27.66 -2.62 10.28
N VAL A 57 26.72 -2.51 11.23
CA VAL A 57 27.01 -2.08 12.61
C VAL A 57 27.92 -3.10 13.30
N VAL A 58 27.61 -4.40 13.18
CA VAL A 58 28.43 -5.47 13.77
C VAL A 58 29.84 -5.46 13.21
N LEU A 59 29.99 -5.37 11.88
CA LEU A 59 31.31 -5.33 11.23
C LEU A 59 32.13 -4.12 11.67
N LYS A 60 31.51 -2.94 11.80
CA LYS A 60 32.20 -1.73 12.29
C LYS A 60 32.64 -1.86 13.74
N ASP A 61 31.80 -2.44 14.61
CA ASP A 61 32.15 -2.67 16.02
C ASP A 61 33.34 -3.63 16.18
N LEU A 62 33.40 -4.68 15.35
CA LEU A 62 34.54 -5.61 15.32
C LEU A 62 35.83 -4.94 14.83
N LEU A 63 35.74 -4.11 13.79
CA LEU A 63 36.91 -3.41 13.24
C LEU A 63 37.45 -2.30 14.17
N GLY A 64 36.58 -1.66 14.96
CA GLY A 64 36.95 -0.60 15.90
C GLY A 64 37.55 -1.08 17.23
N LYS A 65 37.60 -2.40 17.48
CA LYS A 65 38.11 -3.01 18.72
C LYS A 65 39.61 -3.35 18.69
N ASN A 66 40.39 -2.79 17.76
CA ASN A 66 41.86 -2.90 17.73
C ASN A 66 42.54 -1.56 17.99
#